data_AF-A0A895YLZ8-F1
#
_entry.id   AF-A0A895YLZ8-F1
#
_cell.length_a   1.000
_cell.length_b   1.000
_cell.length_c   1.000
_cell.angle_alpha   90.00
_cell.angle_beta   90.00
_cell.angle_gamma   90.00
#
_symmetry.space_group_name_H-M   'P 1'
#
loop_
_entity.id
_entity.type
_entity.pdbx_description
1 polymer ?
#
loop_
_entity_poly.entity_id
_entity_poly.type
_entity_poly.pdbx_seq_one_letter_code
_entity_poly.pdbx_strand_id
1 'polypeptide(L)'
;MASETVPTLVAAGAMVAGGSLGGWQLWRCWTGRTRRWVRRPGETVLVLTWGPFGVLLLLGTGVFILLGEPVGVAVGGVFCVAGFVLLVPGLLYQFFRPGWWGPRWFRELPAAARTPDVSDAITAVGVAFGARPEPASETIAAGQAVAFGPQVGRWRATFIDDPDAQAPAHALAIPGGVSGVLTLYRGGLVFAADRWEDQLRRAPTVLAVPLAEVGGGRVASAGAGPDGLRRRAKSRVRRARLVIGTGRGDLVFETGAARRIAARVAELIGGRVW
;
A
#
# COMPACT_ATOMS: atom_id res chain seq x y z
N MET A 1 -6.34 -10.57 55.90
CA MET A 1 -5.72 -11.71 55.18
C MET A 1 -6.32 -11.92 53.78
N ALA A 2 -6.66 -10.85 53.04
CA ALA A 2 -7.29 -10.96 51.70
C ALA A 2 -6.47 -10.32 50.55
N SER A 3 -5.24 -9.87 50.81
CA SER A 3 -4.46 -9.08 49.83
C SER A 3 -3.42 -9.89 49.03
N GLU A 4 -3.09 -11.12 49.43
CA GLU A 4 -2.03 -11.92 48.78
C GLU A 4 -2.53 -12.88 47.68
N THR A 5 -3.83 -13.15 47.62
CA THR A 5 -4.41 -14.08 46.64
C THR A 5 -4.58 -13.47 45.26
N VAL A 6 -4.85 -12.16 45.19
CA VAL A 6 -5.03 -11.42 43.92
C VAL A 6 -3.78 -11.43 43.04
N PRO A 7 -2.57 -11.06 43.51
CA PRO A 7 -1.37 -11.05 42.66
C PRO A 7 -0.99 -12.44 42.15
N THR A 8 -1.20 -13.48 42.97
CA THR A 8 -0.90 -14.87 42.60
C THR A 8 -1.82 -15.39 41.50
N LEU A 9 -3.12 -15.09 41.58
CA LEU A 9 -4.09 -15.45 40.54
C LEU A 9 -3.83 -14.71 39.21
N VAL A 10 -3.46 -13.43 39.29
CA VAL A 10 -3.08 -12.64 38.10
C VAL A 10 -1.82 -13.22 37.45
N ALA A 11 -0.82 -13.61 38.25
CA ALA A 11 0.42 -14.21 37.74
C ALA A 11 0.19 -15.58 37.09
N ALA A 12 -0.62 -16.43 37.72
CA ALA A 12 -1.02 -17.71 37.13
C ALA A 12 -1.80 -17.49 35.81
N GLY A 13 -2.71 -16.51 35.78
CA GLY A 13 -3.41 -16.11 34.56
C GLY A 13 -2.47 -15.64 33.46
N ALA A 14 -1.47 -14.82 33.80
CA ALA A 14 -0.46 -14.35 32.85
C ALA A 14 0.40 -15.50 32.27
N MET A 15 0.79 -16.47 33.10
CA MET A 15 1.52 -17.66 32.63
C MET A 15 0.67 -18.54 31.71
N VAL A 16 -0.58 -18.80 32.07
CA VAL A 16 -1.49 -19.58 31.23
C VAL A 16 -1.75 -18.87 29.91
N ALA A 17 -1.97 -17.56 29.94
CA ALA A 17 -2.14 -16.75 28.74
C ALA A 17 -0.88 -16.77 27.87
N GLY A 18 0.30 -16.51 28.46
CA GLY A 18 1.59 -16.53 27.77
C GLY A 18 1.91 -17.89 27.15
N GLY A 19 1.75 -18.97 27.92
CA GLY A 19 1.96 -20.35 27.45
C GLY A 19 0.99 -20.76 26.34
N SER A 20 -0.29 -20.42 26.47
CA SER A 20 -1.31 -20.71 25.46
C SER A 20 -1.07 -19.93 24.17
N LEU A 21 -0.79 -18.62 24.28
CA LEU A 21 -0.44 -17.76 23.14
C LEU A 21 0.86 -18.24 22.47
N GLY A 22 1.87 -18.59 23.26
CA GLY A 22 3.16 -19.11 22.78
C GLY A 22 3.02 -20.44 22.06
N GLY A 23 2.31 -21.40 22.65
CA GLY A 23 2.01 -22.69 22.05
C GLY A 23 1.20 -22.56 20.77
N TRP A 24 0.18 -21.69 20.75
CA TRP A 24 -0.60 -21.40 19.55
C TRP A 24 0.24 -20.76 18.44
N GLN A 25 1.10 -19.79 18.77
CA GLN A 25 2.00 -19.16 17.81
C GLN A 25 3.03 -20.15 17.26
N LEU A 26 3.68 -20.94 18.12
CA LEU A 26 4.64 -21.98 17.71
C LEU A 26 3.99 -23.01 16.80
N TRP A 27 2.80 -23.51 17.17
CA TRP A 27 2.05 -24.46 16.35
C TRP A 27 1.72 -23.89 14.97
N ARG A 28 1.29 -22.63 14.89
CA ARG A 28 1.00 -21.98 13.59
C ARG A 28 2.25 -21.66 12.77
N CYS A 29 3.37 -21.35 13.42
CA CYS A 29 4.67 -21.17 12.78
C CYS A 29 5.19 -22.49 12.22
N TRP A 30 5.04 -23.59 12.97
CA TRP A 30 5.47 -24.93 12.57
C TRP A 30 4.62 -25.51 11.44
N THR A 31 3.29 -25.40 11.54
CA THR A 31 2.36 -25.92 10.52
C THR A 31 2.29 -25.07 9.25
N GLY A 32 3.01 -23.94 9.19
CA GLY A 32 2.99 -23.02 8.04
C GLY A 32 1.66 -22.29 7.85
N ARG A 33 0.69 -22.41 8.77
CA ARG A 33 -0.58 -21.67 8.72
C ARG A 33 -0.40 -20.15 8.83
N THR A 34 0.74 -19.70 9.34
CA THR A 34 1.19 -18.29 9.36
C THR A 34 1.56 -17.73 7.99
N ARG A 35 1.74 -18.55 6.94
CA ARG A 35 2.09 -18.07 5.58
C ARG A 35 1.09 -17.06 5.01
N ARG A 36 -0.19 -17.18 5.37
CA ARG A 36 -1.25 -16.25 4.91
C ARG A 36 -1.15 -14.87 5.57
N TRP A 37 -0.58 -14.78 6.77
CA TRP A 37 -0.49 -13.54 7.56
C TRP A 37 0.62 -12.63 7.05
N VAL A 38 1.64 -13.23 6.43
CA VAL A 38 2.72 -12.50 5.73
C VAL A 38 2.17 -11.58 4.62
N ARG A 39 1.01 -11.96 4.06
CA ARG A 39 0.36 -11.22 2.98
C ARG A 39 -0.54 -10.08 3.48
N ARG A 40 -0.68 -9.88 4.79
CA ARG A 40 -1.49 -8.81 5.36
C ARG A 40 -0.62 -7.71 5.98
N PRO A 41 -1.05 -6.45 5.93
CA PRO A 41 -0.27 -5.33 6.45
C PRO A 41 -0.23 -5.43 7.97
N GLY A 42 0.94 -5.23 8.58
CA GLY A 42 1.10 -5.23 10.05
C GLY A 42 1.09 -6.61 10.71
N GLU A 43 0.36 -7.60 10.17
CA GLU A 43 0.31 -8.96 10.73
C GLU A 43 1.68 -9.65 10.74
N THR A 44 2.54 -9.36 9.76
CA THR A 44 3.92 -9.88 9.73
C THR A 44 4.73 -9.40 10.94
N VAL A 45 4.64 -8.10 11.26
CA VAL A 45 5.35 -7.51 12.41
C VAL A 45 4.75 -8.04 13.71
N LEU A 46 3.42 -8.16 13.78
CA LEU A 46 2.75 -8.69 14.95
C LEU A 46 3.17 -10.13 15.26
N VAL A 47 3.22 -11.01 14.25
CA VAL A 47 3.60 -12.42 14.43
C VAL A 47 5.09 -12.61 14.64
N LEU A 48 5.94 -11.88 13.91
CA LEU A 48 7.39 -12.10 13.97
C LEU A 48 8.10 -11.30 15.06
N THR A 49 7.45 -10.27 15.62
CA THR A 49 8.08 -9.34 16.59
C THR A 49 7.30 -9.29 17.89
N TRP A 50 6.07 -8.77 17.84
CA TRP A 50 5.28 -8.52 19.06
C TRP A 50 4.81 -9.80 19.73
N GLY A 51 4.53 -10.84 18.94
CA GLY A 51 4.10 -12.15 19.42
C GLY A 51 5.12 -12.81 20.36
N PRO A 52 6.35 -13.10 19.89
CA PRO A 52 7.40 -13.69 20.73
C PRO A 52 7.75 -12.81 21.94
N PHE A 53 7.86 -11.49 21.73
CA PHE A 53 8.12 -10.55 22.82
C PHE A 53 7.04 -10.61 23.91
N GLY A 54 5.76 -10.48 23.52
CA GLY A 54 4.64 -10.48 24.47
C GLY A 54 4.49 -11.81 25.21
N VAL A 55 4.72 -12.94 24.53
CA VAL A 55 4.70 -14.27 25.16
C VAL A 55 5.77 -14.38 26.24
N LEU A 56 7.01 -14.01 25.94
CA LEU A 56 8.12 -14.10 26.89
C LEU A 56 7.95 -13.11 28.06
N LEU A 57 7.39 -11.93 27.81
CA LEU A 57 7.14 -10.95 28.86
C LEU A 57 6.03 -11.41 29.84
N LEU A 58 4.95 -12.01 29.33
CA LEU A 58 3.88 -12.60 30.15
C LEU A 58 4.40 -13.78 30.98
N LEU A 59 5.18 -14.67 30.37
CA LEU A 59 5.81 -15.79 31.07
C LEU A 59 6.80 -15.31 32.13
N GLY A 60 7.68 -14.37 31.79
CA GLY A 60 8.67 -13.83 32.72
C GLY A 60 8.05 -13.14 33.92
N THR A 61 7.03 -12.30 33.69
CA THR A 61 6.29 -11.61 34.75
C THR A 61 5.54 -12.60 35.65
N GLY A 62 4.90 -13.61 35.05
CA GLY A 62 4.18 -14.63 35.80
C GLY A 62 5.11 -15.48 36.67
N VAL A 63 6.26 -15.91 36.13
CA VAL A 63 7.29 -16.66 36.87
C VAL A 63 7.89 -15.83 37.99
N PHE A 64 8.16 -14.54 37.73
CA PHE A 64 8.69 -13.62 38.73
C PHE A 64 7.78 -13.53 39.95
N ILE A 65 6.47 -13.36 39.73
CA ILE A 65 5.49 -13.22 40.82
C ILE A 65 5.24 -14.56 41.53
N LEU A 66 5.16 -15.68 40.82
CA LEU A 66 4.85 -16.98 41.42
C LEU A 66 6.00 -17.60 42.23
N LEU A 67 7.25 -17.43 41.78
CA LEU A 67 8.40 -18.04 42.44
C LEU A 67 9.05 -17.14 43.50
N GLY A 68 8.73 -15.84 43.51
CA GLY A 68 9.29 -14.88 44.45
C GLY A 68 10.81 -14.73 44.35
N GLU A 69 11.41 -13.93 45.23
CA GLU A 69 12.87 -13.78 45.23
C GLU A 69 13.57 -14.95 45.95
N PRO A 70 14.78 -15.36 45.50
CA PRO A 70 15.52 -14.84 44.34
C PRO A 70 15.22 -15.58 43.01
N VAL A 71 14.50 -16.70 43.08
CA VAL A 71 14.34 -17.63 41.94
C VAL A 71 13.50 -17.01 40.83
N GLY A 72 12.42 -16.32 41.16
CA GLY A 72 11.57 -15.57 40.23
C GLY A 72 12.32 -14.44 39.52
N VAL A 73 13.23 -13.74 40.20
CA VAL A 73 14.11 -12.72 39.59
C VAL A 73 15.00 -13.36 38.54
N ALA A 74 15.68 -14.46 38.90
CA ALA A 74 16.60 -15.14 37.99
C ALA A 74 15.87 -15.72 36.77
N VAL A 75 14.83 -16.53 36.99
CA VAL A 75 14.14 -17.25 35.91
C VAL A 75 13.22 -16.30 35.12
N GLY A 76 12.42 -15.48 35.80
CA GLY A 76 11.54 -14.50 35.17
C GLY A 76 12.32 -13.41 34.43
N GLY A 77 13.43 -12.95 35.01
CA GLY A 77 14.34 -12.00 34.38
C GLY A 77 14.93 -12.53 33.07
N VAL A 78 15.35 -13.80 33.01
CA VAL A 78 15.84 -14.42 31.77
C VAL A 78 14.78 -14.37 30.66
N PHE A 79 13.51 -14.68 30.97
CA PHE A 79 12.43 -14.59 29.98
C PHE A 79 12.19 -13.16 29.50
N CYS A 80 12.16 -12.18 30.41
CA CYS A 80 12.01 -10.77 30.04
C CYS A 80 13.16 -10.29 29.15
N VAL A 81 14.41 -10.59 29.51
CA VAL A 81 15.60 -10.25 28.72
C VAL A 81 15.54 -10.92 27.34
N ALA A 82 15.22 -12.21 27.27
CA ALA A 82 15.05 -12.91 26.01
C ALA A 82 13.96 -12.26 25.13
N GLY A 83 12.86 -11.82 25.74
CA GLY A 83 11.82 -11.04 25.06
C GLY A 83 12.39 -9.78 24.41
N PHE A 84 13.10 -8.94 25.18
CA PHE A 84 13.71 -7.72 24.65
C PHE A 84 14.76 -8.00 23.56
N VAL A 85 15.55 -9.06 23.72
CA VAL A 85 16.50 -9.49 22.68
C VAL A 85 15.79 -9.87 21.38
N LEU A 86 14.61 -10.51 21.44
CA LEU A 86 13.81 -10.81 20.24
C LEU A 86 13.09 -9.59 19.66
N LEU A 87 12.76 -8.60 20.49
CA LEU A 87 12.13 -7.35 20.04
C LEU A 87 13.05 -6.56 19.10
N VAL A 88 14.35 -6.48 19.41
CA VAL A 88 15.32 -5.67 18.66
C VAL A 88 15.39 -6.05 17.16
N PRO A 89 15.64 -7.31 16.78
CA PRO A 89 15.61 -7.72 15.37
C PRO A 89 14.25 -7.53 14.71
N GLY A 90 13.16 -7.68 15.46
CA GLY A 90 11.81 -7.45 14.94
C GLY A 90 11.53 -5.97 14.62
N LEU A 91 12.03 -5.05 15.46
CA LEU A 91 12.03 -3.61 15.16
C LEU A 91 12.92 -3.30 13.96
N LEU A 92 14.12 -3.90 13.87
CA LEU A 92 14.97 -3.78 12.68
C LEU A 92 14.25 -4.29 11.42
N TYR A 93 13.45 -5.35 11.54
CA TYR A 93 12.67 -5.88 10.43
C TYR A 93 11.64 -4.89 9.91
N GLN A 94 11.04 -4.07 10.77
CA GLN A 94 10.09 -3.04 10.36
C GLN A 94 10.73 -1.99 9.42
N PHE A 95 12.03 -1.72 9.57
CA PHE A 95 12.73 -0.70 8.79
C PHE A 95 13.57 -1.27 7.64
N PHE A 96 14.25 -2.39 7.86
CA PHE A 96 15.26 -2.92 6.95
C PHE A 96 14.89 -4.25 6.30
N ARG A 97 13.83 -4.92 6.79
CA ARG A 97 13.36 -6.25 6.31
C ARG A 97 14.52 -7.24 6.07
N PRO A 98 15.41 -7.47 7.05
CA PRO A 98 16.58 -8.32 6.86
C PRO A 98 16.16 -9.75 6.53
N GLY A 99 16.78 -10.33 5.50
CA GLY A 99 16.47 -11.69 5.05
C GLY A 99 16.82 -12.80 6.05
N TRP A 100 17.63 -12.49 7.08
CA TRP A 100 18.06 -13.43 8.11
C TRP A 100 17.08 -13.55 9.29
N TRP A 101 16.11 -12.64 9.43
CA TRP A 101 15.15 -12.64 10.55
C TRP A 101 13.89 -13.43 10.23
N GLY A 102 13.37 -14.14 11.23
CA GLY A 102 12.15 -14.93 11.15
C GLY A 102 12.38 -16.44 10.93
N PRO A 103 11.30 -17.24 10.97
CA PRO A 103 11.38 -18.68 10.84
C PRO A 103 11.90 -19.11 9.47
N ARG A 104 12.48 -20.31 9.37
CA ARG A 104 13.10 -20.83 8.14
C ARG A 104 12.18 -20.73 6.93
N TRP A 105 10.94 -21.19 7.05
CA TRP A 105 9.95 -21.13 5.95
C TRP A 105 9.70 -19.70 5.45
N PHE A 106 9.81 -18.69 6.32
CA PHE A 106 9.61 -17.29 5.96
C PHE A 106 10.81 -16.74 5.20
N ARG A 107 12.01 -17.07 5.67
CA ARG A 107 13.29 -16.70 5.04
C ARG A 107 13.52 -17.38 3.69
N GLU A 108 12.82 -18.47 3.42
CA GLU A 108 12.84 -19.17 2.13
C GLU A 108 11.79 -18.63 1.14
N LEU A 109 10.85 -17.79 1.57
CA LEU A 109 9.88 -17.20 0.63
C LEU A 109 10.58 -16.21 -0.31
N PRO A 110 10.24 -16.19 -1.62
CA PRO A 110 10.71 -15.15 -2.52
C PRO A 110 10.20 -13.78 -2.06
N ALA A 111 10.93 -12.71 -2.38
CA ALA A 111 10.58 -11.35 -1.96
C ALA A 111 9.13 -10.98 -2.32
N ALA A 112 8.66 -11.34 -3.51
CA ALA A 112 7.28 -11.12 -3.95
C ALA A 112 6.24 -11.77 -3.02
N ALA A 113 6.50 -12.98 -2.50
CA ALA A 113 5.60 -13.70 -1.60
C ALA A 113 5.60 -13.13 -0.17
N ARG A 114 6.59 -12.31 0.19
CA ARG A 114 6.65 -11.58 1.47
C ARG A 114 5.93 -10.24 1.42
N THR A 115 5.40 -9.88 0.25
CA THR A 115 4.75 -8.60 0.08
C THR A 115 3.25 -8.71 0.30
N PRO A 116 2.60 -7.66 0.86
CA PRO A 116 1.17 -7.71 1.10
C PRO A 116 0.38 -7.90 -0.20
N ASP A 117 -0.66 -8.72 -0.13
CA ASP A 117 -1.53 -9.03 -1.26
C ASP A 117 -2.60 -7.94 -1.42
N VAL A 118 -2.31 -6.97 -2.29
CA VAL A 118 -3.18 -5.81 -2.53
C VAL A 118 -4.44 -6.14 -3.36
N SER A 119 -4.67 -7.41 -3.72
CA SER A 119 -5.93 -7.85 -4.34
C SER A 119 -7.09 -7.90 -3.35
N ASP A 120 -6.79 -7.94 -2.04
CA ASP A 120 -7.77 -7.83 -0.96
C ASP A 120 -7.95 -6.36 -0.52
N ALA A 121 -9.21 -5.93 -0.36
CA ALA A 121 -9.53 -4.52 -0.09
C ALA A 121 -9.00 -4.03 1.27
N ILE A 122 -9.07 -4.87 2.31
CA ILE A 122 -8.59 -4.53 3.65
C ILE A 122 -7.06 -4.38 3.62
N THR A 123 -6.39 -5.31 2.94
CA THR A 123 -4.94 -5.29 2.76
C THR A 123 -4.49 -4.07 1.95
N ALA A 124 -5.16 -3.76 0.85
CA ALA A 124 -4.87 -2.58 0.04
C ALA A 124 -5.02 -1.28 0.85
N VAL A 125 -6.10 -1.13 1.62
CA VAL A 125 -6.27 0.03 2.52
C VAL A 125 -5.12 0.12 3.51
N GLY A 126 -4.77 -0.97 4.20
CA GLY A 126 -3.67 -0.96 5.16
C GLY A 126 -2.31 -0.62 4.55
N VAL A 127 -2.02 -1.05 3.32
CA VAL A 127 -0.80 -0.67 2.59
C VAL A 127 -0.80 0.82 2.24
N ALA A 128 -1.92 1.34 1.73
CA ALA A 128 -2.07 2.75 1.32
C ALA A 128 -1.94 3.74 2.49
N PHE A 129 -2.22 3.31 3.73
CA PHE A 129 -2.04 4.14 4.94
C PHE A 129 -0.73 3.86 5.68
N GLY A 130 -0.16 2.65 5.57
CA GLY A 130 0.99 2.20 6.37
C GLY A 130 2.37 2.33 5.72
N ALA A 131 2.46 2.49 4.40
CA ALA A 131 3.74 2.58 3.72
C ALA A 131 4.38 3.99 3.85
N ARG A 132 5.69 4.02 4.16
CA ARG A 132 6.48 5.26 4.02
C ARG A 132 6.45 5.70 2.55
N PRO A 133 6.31 7.00 2.27
CA PRO A 133 6.29 7.52 0.90
C PRO A 133 7.66 7.30 0.25
N GLU A 134 7.73 6.39 -0.71
CA GLU A 134 8.79 6.35 -1.74
C GLU A 134 8.34 7.25 -2.93
N PRO A 135 9.26 7.67 -3.82
CA PRO A 135 9.14 8.95 -4.56
C PRO A 135 7.77 9.14 -5.20
N ALA A 136 7.10 10.21 -4.75
CA ALA A 136 5.76 10.56 -5.18
C ALA A 136 5.81 10.99 -6.65
N SER A 137 4.89 10.43 -7.45
CA SER A 137 4.59 10.89 -8.80
C SER A 137 4.42 12.41 -8.84
N GLU A 138 3.86 13.02 -7.80
CA GLU A 138 3.72 14.48 -7.68
C GLU A 138 5.06 15.23 -7.67
N THR A 139 6.11 14.70 -7.02
CA THR A 139 7.44 15.35 -7.01
C THR A 139 8.12 15.24 -8.36
N ILE A 140 8.04 14.07 -9.00
CA ILE A 140 8.59 13.85 -10.35
C ILE A 140 7.85 14.73 -11.38
N ALA A 141 6.52 14.77 -11.29
CA ALA A 141 5.66 15.61 -12.10
C ALA A 141 5.97 17.10 -11.93
N ALA A 142 6.19 17.56 -10.69
CA ALA A 142 6.56 18.94 -10.41
C ALA A 142 7.90 19.32 -11.08
N GLY A 143 8.89 18.42 -11.05
CA GLY A 143 10.17 18.62 -11.74
C GLY A 143 10.01 18.76 -13.25
N GLN A 144 9.18 17.92 -13.87
CA GLN A 144 8.89 17.97 -15.31
C GLN A 144 8.05 19.21 -15.70
N ALA A 145 7.14 19.64 -14.82
CA ALA A 145 6.26 20.77 -15.05
C ALA A 145 6.99 22.11 -15.15
N VAL A 146 8.19 22.26 -14.58
CA VAL A 146 8.99 23.50 -14.65
C VAL A 146 9.20 23.95 -16.10
N ALA A 147 9.42 23.01 -17.02
CA ALA A 147 9.62 23.29 -18.43
C ALA A 147 8.34 23.76 -19.16
N PHE A 148 7.15 23.54 -18.59
CA PHE A 148 5.87 23.84 -19.23
C PHE A 148 5.27 25.19 -18.79
N GLY A 149 5.94 25.92 -17.90
CA GLY A 149 5.54 27.26 -17.50
C GLY A 149 4.29 27.28 -16.61
N PRO A 150 3.42 28.30 -16.71
CA PRO A 150 2.34 28.51 -15.75
C PRO A 150 1.20 27.48 -15.92
N GLN A 151 0.64 27.07 -14.79
CA GLN A 151 -0.53 26.19 -14.71
C GLN A 151 -1.78 26.91 -15.24
N VAL A 152 -2.52 26.23 -16.13
CA VAL A 152 -3.81 26.67 -16.68
C VAL A 152 -4.98 26.03 -15.92
N GLY A 153 -4.82 24.77 -15.49
CA GLY A 153 -5.83 24.11 -14.66
C GLY A 153 -5.37 22.77 -14.12
N ARG A 154 -6.08 22.28 -13.11
CA ARG A 154 -5.79 21.04 -12.38
C ARG A 154 -7.09 20.30 -12.09
N TRP A 155 -7.14 19.01 -12.41
CA TRP A 155 -8.33 18.19 -12.25
C TRP A 155 -7.98 16.78 -11.77
N ARG A 156 -8.88 16.18 -10.99
CA ARG A 156 -8.81 14.74 -10.73
C ARG A 156 -9.16 13.97 -12.01
N ALA A 157 -8.35 12.98 -12.33
CA ALA A 157 -8.51 12.13 -13.49
C ALA A 157 -8.00 10.71 -13.17
N THR A 158 -8.53 9.72 -13.86
CA THR A 158 -7.98 8.37 -13.86
C THR A 158 -7.37 8.11 -15.23
N PHE A 159 -6.05 7.96 -15.32
CA PHE A 159 -5.38 7.56 -16.54
C PHE A 159 -5.71 6.09 -16.85
N ILE A 160 -6.10 5.78 -18.08
CA ILE A 160 -6.40 4.41 -18.53
C ILE A 160 -5.19 3.92 -19.31
N ASP A 161 -4.34 3.16 -18.64
CA ASP A 161 -3.10 2.59 -19.17
C ASP A 161 -3.38 1.39 -20.10
N ASP A 162 -4.28 0.51 -19.66
CA ASP A 162 -4.73 -0.64 -20.44
C ASP A 162 -6.27 -0.67 -20.51
N PRO A 163 -6.89 -0.22 -21.62
CA PRO A 163 -8.33 -0.23 -21.77
C PRO A 163 -8.96 -1.64 -21.87
N ASP A 164 -8.16 -2.69 -22.08
CA ASP A 164 -8.60 -4.09 -22.17
C ASP A 164 -8.35 -4.90 -20.89
N ALA A 165 -7.69 -4.30 -19.89
CA ALA A 165 -7.41 -4.95 -18.62
C ALA A 165 -8.71 -5.46 -17.95
N GLN A 166 -8.79 -6.77 -17.77
CA GLN A 166 -9.97 -7.41 -17.16
C GLN A 166 -9.92 -7.41 -15.62
N ALA A 167 -8.73 -7.28 -15.04
CA ALA A 167 -8.50 -7.26 -13.61
C ALA A 167 -7.85 -5.95 -13.18
N PRO A 168 -8.24 -5.39 -12.02
CA PRO A 168 -7.55 -4.23 -11.48
C PRO A 168 -6.19 -4.62 -10.92
N ALA A 169 -5.23 -3.69 -10.95
CA ALA A 169 -3.90 -3.90 -10.38
C ALA A 169 -3.94 -4.13 -8.85
N HIS A 170 -4.95 -3.56 -8.18
CA HIS A 170 -5.23 -3.76 -6.75
C HIS A 170 -6.73 -3.58 -6.48
N ALA A 171 -7.20 -4.01 -5.31
CA ALA A 171 -8.62 -4.02 -4.94
C ALA A 171 -9.33 -2.66 -5.05
N LEU A 172 -8.58 -1.57 -4.84
CA LEU A 172 -9.08 -0.20 -4.90
C LEU A 172 -9.06 0.42 -6.31
N ALA A 173 -8.38 -0.19 -7.27
CA ALA A 173 -8.21 0.36 -8.62
C ALA A 173 -9.41 0.06 -9.51
N ILE A 174 -9.59 0.91 -10.51
CA ILE A 174 -10.40 0.58 -11.69
C ILE A 174 -9.56 -0.33 -12.59
N PRO A 175 -10.12 -1.37 -13.24
CA PRO A 175 -9.38 -2.18 -14.20
C PRO A 175 -8.70 -1.31 -15.26
N GLY A 176 -7.39 -1.48 -15.43
CA GLY A 176 -6.58 -0.70 -16.37
C GLY A 176 -6.36 0.77 -16.01
N GLY A 177 -6.91 1.23 -14.88
CA GLY A 177 -6.90 2.64 -14.47
C GLY A 177 -5.86 2.94 -13.39
N VAL A 178 -5.33 4.16 -13.43
CA VAL A 178 -4.46 4.76 -12.42
C VAL A 178 -5.10 6.08 -11.97
N SER A 179 -5.50 6.18 -10.71
CA SER A 179 -6.10 7.41 -10.17
C SER A 179 -5.03 8.47 -9.92
N GLY A 180 -5.36 9.73 -10.21
CA GLY A 180 -4.42 10.82 -10.03
C GLY A 180 -4.96 12.20 -10.37
N VAL A 181 -4.02 13.08 -10.70
CA VAL A 181 -4.25 14.47 -11.04
C VAL A 181 -3.68 14.74 -12.42
N LEU A 182 -4.54 15.25 -13.31
CA LEU A 182 -4.14 15.83 -14.58
C LEU A 182 -4.03 17.35 -14.43
N THR A 183 -2.86 17.89 -14.73
CA THR A 183 -2.56 19.32 -14.70
C THR A 183 -2.19 19.78 -16.09
N LEU A 184 -2.86 20.83 -16.55
CA LEU A 184 -2.58 21.48 -17.83
C LEU A 184 -1.76 22.74 -17.56
N TYR A 185 -0.69 22.91 -18.31
CA TYR A 185 0.21 24.06 -18.32
C TYR A 185 0.18 24.72 -19.70
N ARG A 186 0.70 25.94 -19.81
CA ARG A 186 0.79 26.61 -21.12
C ARG A 186 1.68 25.86 -22.12
N GLY A 187 2.74 25.20 -21.65
CA GLY A 187 3.71 24.50 -22.47
C GLY A 187 3.50 22.99 -22.56
N GLY A 188 2.47 22.42 -21.91
CA GLY A 188 2.23 20.98 -21.92
C GLY A 188 1.20 20.50 -20.90
N LEU A 189 1.06 19.19 -20.76
CA LEU A 189 0.21 18.55 -19.76
C LEU A 189 1.03 17.56 -18.94
N VAL A 190 0.68 17.45 -17.66
CA VAL A 190 1.30 16.50 -16.74
C VAL A 190 0.22 15.74 -15.98
N PHE A 191 0.32 14.41 -15.97
CA PHE A 191 -0.44 13.55 -15.07
C PHE A 191 0.48 13.00 -14.00
N ALA A 192 0.01 13.02 -12.75
CA ALA A 192 0.67 12.38 -11.63
C ALA A 192 -0.34 11.47 -10.93
N ALA A 193 0.01 10.21 -10.71
CA ALA A 193 -0.79 9.32 -9.89
C ALA A 193 -0.90 9.82 -8.43
N ASP A 194 -2.02 9.49 -7.79
CA ASP A 194 -2.22 9.78 -6.38
C ASP A 194 -1.25 8.96 -5.54
N ARG A 195 -0.86 9.49 -4.37
CA ARG A 195 0.06 8.82 -3.44
C ARG A 195 -0.32 7.36 -3.14
N TRP A 196 -1.62 7.05 -3.07
CA TRP A 196 -2.07 5.68 -2.81
C TRP A 196 -1.81 4.74 -3.99
N GLU A 197 -1.95 5.21 -5.22
CA GLU A 197 -1.67 4.41 -6.42
C GLU A 197 -0.17 4.11 -6.52
N ASP A 198 0.69 5.11 -6.28
CA ASP A 198 2.15 4.91 -6.24
C ASP A 198 2.54 3.86 -5.20
N GLN A 199 1.94 3.91 -4.01
CA GLN A 199 2.22 2.96 -2.93
C GLN A 199 1.71 1.55 -3.24
N LEU A 200 0.51 1.41 -3.80
CA LEU A 200 -0.10 0.13 -4.10
C LEU A 200 0.56 -0.55 -5.31
N ARG A 201 0.97 0.24 -6.30
CA ARG A 201 1.69 -0.24 -7.50
C ARG A 201 3.21 -0.35 -7.28
N ARG A 202 3.73 0.31 -6.24
CA ARG A 202 5.18 0.39 -5.90
C ARG A 202 6.04 0.97 -7.03
N ALA A 203 5.43 1.81 -7.86
CA ALA A 203 6.09 2.48 -8.95
C ALA A 203 5.39 3.82 -9.18
N PRO A 204 6.14 4.92 -9.37
CA PRO A 204 5.55 6.18 -9.75
C PRO A 204 4.96 6.08 -11.16
N THR A 205 3.78 6.65 -11.34
CA THR A 205 3.14 6.81 -12.65
C THR A 205 3.01 8.30 -12.97
N VAL A 206 3.86 8.76 -13.87
CA VAL A 206 3.88 10.15 -14.34
C VAL A 206 3.85 10.17 -15.86
N LEU A 207 3.02 11.04 -16.41
CA LEU A 207 3.02 11.37 -17.84
C LEU A 207 3.30 12.85 -17.96
N ALA A 208 4.27 13.23 -18.79
CA ALA A 208 4.50 14.61 -19.17
C ALA A 208 4.55 14.69 -20.68
N VAL A 209 3.66 15.48 -21.28
CA VAL A 209 3.55 15.63 -22.73
C VAL A 209 3.69 17.12 -23.05
N PRO A 210 4.74 17.52 -23.79
CA PRO A 210 4.87 18.89 -24.29
C PRO A 210 3.69 19.24 -25.19
N LEU A 211 3.24 20.49 -25.16
CA LEU A 211 2.08 20.92 -25.95
C LEU A 211 2.29 20.71 -27.46
N ALA A 212 3.53 20.82 -27.93
CA ALA A 212 3.91 20.55 -29.32
C ALA A 212 3.67 19.10 -29.77
N GLU A 213 3.63 18.14 -28.83
CA GLU A 213 3.31 16.74 -29.13
C GLU A 213 1.80 16.46 -29.07
N VAL A 214 0.97 17.42 -28.64
CA VAL A 214 -0.47 17.25 -28.49
C VAL A 214 -1.19 17.63 -29.78
N GLY A 215 -1.83 16.65 -30.40
CA GLY A 215 -2.62 16.85 -31.63
C GLY A 215 -4.05 17.34 -31.40
N GLY A 216 -4.55 17.26 -30.16
CA GLY A 216 -5.87 17.74 -29.78
C GLY A 216 -6.50 16.93 -28.64
N GLY A 217 -7.66 17.37 -28.17
CA GLY A 217 -8.44 16.69 -27.15
C GLY A 217 -9.88 16.48 -27.59
N ARG A 218 -10.41 15.27 -27.42
CA ARG A 218 -11.82 14.96 -27.69
C ARG A 218 -12.45 14.20 -26.54
N VAL A 219 -13.78 14.19 -26.52
CA VAL A 219 -14.55 13.49 -25.48
C VAL A 219 -15.14 12.22 -26.05
N ALA A 220 -14.85 11.10 -25.40
CA ALA A 220 -15.46 9.82 -25.67
C ALA A 220 -16.46 9.45 -24.57
N SER A 221 -17.39 8.56 -24.91
CA SER A 221 -18.40 8.08 -23.96
C SER A 221 -17.76 7.24 -22.84
N ALA A 222 -18.49 7.07 -21.73
CA ALA A 222 -18.01 6.26 -20.62
C ALA A 222 -17.74 4.81 -21.06
N GLY A 223 -16.53 4.31 -20.79
CA GLY A 223 -16.11 2.97 -21.16
C GLY A 223 -15.70 2.80 -22.64
N ALA A 224 -15.62 3.89 -23.41
CA ALA A 224 -15.09 3.85 -24.76
C ALA A 224 -13.55 3.79 -24.78
N GLY A 225 -12.97 2.97 -25.64
CA GLY A 225 -11.53 2.99 -25.92
C GLY A 225 -11.09 4.32 -26.55
N PRO A 226 -9.78 4.46 -26.84
CA PRO A 226 -9.27 5.62 -27.59
C PRO A 226 -10.00 5.73 -28.94
N ASP A 227 -10.20 4.62 -29.65
CA ASP A 227 -11.02 4.50 -30.87
C ASP A 227 -12.49 4.97 -30.75
N GLY A 228 -12.99 5.30 -29.56
CA GLY A 228 -14.39 5.67 -29.33
C GLY A 228 -15.33 4.47 -29.26
N LEU A 229 -14.82 3.25 -29.45
CA LEU A 229 -15.61 2.03 -29.39
C LEU A 229 -15.82 1.62 -27.94
N ARG A 230 -17.06 1.28 -27.60
CA ARG A 230 -17.41 0.86 -26.24
C ARG A 230 -16.80 -0.50 -25.94
N ARG A 231 -15.98 -0.58 -24.89
CA ARG A 231 -15.39 -1.85 -24.43
C ARG A 231 -16.24 -2.44 -23.32
N ARG A 232 -16.15 -3.77 -23.17
CA ARG A 232 -16.94 -4.55 -22.20
C ARG A 232 -16.39 -4.35 -20.78
N ALA A 233 -16.50 -3.14 -20.24
CA ALA A 233 -16.07 -2.83 -18.89
C ALA A 233 -17.08 -3.37 -17.86
N LYS A 234 -16.59 -4.05 -16.81
CA LYS A 234 -17.42 -4.44 -15.66
C LYS A 234 -17.86 -3.19 -14.88
N SER A 235 -19.12 -2.78 -15.09
CA SER A 235 -20.05 -1.98 -14.25
C SER A 235 -19.63 -0.72 -13.48
N ARG A 236 -18.34 -0.33 -13.40
CA ARG A 236 -17.88 0.81 -12.58
C ARG A 236 -17.51 2.08 -13.35
N VAL A 237 -17.39 2.02 -14.68
CA VAL A 237 -17.04 3.19 -15.49
C VAL A 237 -18.29 4.04 -15.76
N ARG A 238 -18.44 5.14 -15.03
CA ARG A 238 -19.59 6.07 -15.15
C ARG A 238 -19.22 7.45 -15.71
N ARG A 239 -17.93 7.75 -15.86
CA ARG A 239 -17.45 9.08 -16.27
C ARG A 239 -17.09 9.09 -17.75
N ALA A 240 -17.29 10.24 -18.39
CA ALA A 240 -16.81 10.47 -19.74
C ALA A 240 -15.28 10.35 -19.79
N ARG A 241 -14.77 9.94 -20.96
CA ARG A 241 -13.35 9.81 -21.23
C ARG A 241 -12.86 11.01 -22.03
N LEU A 242 -11.77 11.61 -21.60
CA LEU A 242 -10.97 12.55 -22.35
C LEU A 242 -9.92 11.74 -23.11
N VAL A 243 -9.89 11.88 -24.43
CA VAL A 243 -8.84 11.31 -25.28
C VAL A 243 -7.97 12.46 -25.77
N ILE A 244 -6.69 12.39 -25.45
CA ILE A 244 -5.68 13.36 -25.89
C ILE A 244 -4.81 12.67 -26.93
N GLY A 245 -4.92 13.11 -28.18
CA GLY A 245 -4.05 12.60 -29.24
C GLY A 245 -2.64 13.14 -29.06
N THR A 246 -1.64 12.26 -29.07
CA THR A 246 -0.23 12.67 -29.01
C THR A 246 0.56 12.03 -30.14
N GLY A 247 1.75 12.55 -30.43
CA GLY A 247 2.67 11.96 -31.41
C GLY A 247 3.07 10.50 -31.11
N ARG A 248 2.83 10.01 -29.90
CA ARG A 248 3.15 8.64 -29.45
C ARG A 248 1.93 7.73 -29.31
N GLY A 249 0.74 8.25 -29.61
CA GLY A 249 -0.54 7.56 -29.44
C GLY A 249 -1.53 8.34 -28.58
N ASP A 250 -2.74 7.80 -28.47
CA ASP A 250 -3.84 8.41 -27.74
C ASP A 250 -3.72 8.12 -26.24
N LEU A 251 -3.71 9.18 -25.42
CA LEU A 251 -3.82 9.08 -23.96
C LEU A 251 -5.28 9.19 -23.54
N VAL A 252 -5.74 8.27 -22.68
CA VAL A 252 -7.14 8.21 -22.25
C VAL A 252 -7.25 8.50 -20.76
N PHE A 253 -8.13 9.44 -20.39
CA PHE A 253 -8.38 9.84 -19.01
C PHE A 253 -9.87 9.80 -18.69
N GLU A 254 -10.28 9.15 -17.61
CA GLU A 254 -11.63 9.25 -17.06
C GLU A 254 -11.74 10.44 -16.09
N THR A 255 -12.61 11.40 -16.38
CA THR A 255 -12.77 12.58 -15.55
C THR A 255 -14.14 13.24 -15.72
N GLY A 256 -14.66 13.84 -14.63
CA GLY A 256 -15.90 14.62 -14.67
C GLY A 256 -15.77 15.95 -15.42
N ALA A 257 -14.53 16.37 -15.75
CA ALA A 257 -14.25 17.62 -16.44
C ALA A 257 -13.85 17.43 -17.92
N ALA A 258 -14.08 16.24 -18.52
CA ALA A 258 -13.53 15.89 -19.84
C ALA A 258 -13.79 16.95 -20.91
N ARG A 259 -15.03 17.44 -21.04
CA ARG A 259 -15.39 18.53 -21.98
C ARG A 259 -14.62 19.82 -21.73
N ARG A 260 -14.49 20.23 -20.47
CA ARG A 260 -13.77 21.46 -20.11
C ARG A 260 -12.28 21.34 -20.42
N ILE A 261 -11.69 20.18 -20.15
CA ILE A 261 -10.27 19.95 -20.43
C ILE A 261 -10.03 19.90 -21.94
N ALA A 262 -10.86 19.17 -22.71
CA ALA A 262 -10.77 19.13 -24.16
C ALA A 262 -10.84 20.54 -24.79
N ALA A 263 -11.79 21.37 -24.33
CA ALA A 263 -11.90 22.75 -24.78
C ALA A 263 -10.63 23.58 -24.47
N ARG A 264 -10.07 23.46 -23.26
CA ARG A 264 -8.83 24.16 -22.89
C ARG A 264 -7.61 23.68 -23.68
N VAL A 265 -7.52 22.38 -23.97
CA VAL A 265 -6.46 21.82 -24.81
C VAL A 265 -6.56 22.37 -26.23
N ALA A 266 -7.76 22.41 -26.80
CA ALA A 266 -8.00 22.99 -28.12
C ALA A 266 -7.63 24.50 -28.19
N GLU A 267 -8.05 25.28 -27.17
CA GLU A 267 -7.67 26.70 -27.03
C GLU A 267 -6.14 26.90 -27.05
N LEU A 268 -5.39 26.06 -26.32
CA LEU A 268 -3.94 26.19 -26.21
C LEU A 268 -3.19 25.80 -27.50
N ILE A 269 -3.71 24.82 -28.25
CA ILE A 269 -3.11 24.37 -29.51
C ILE A 269 -3.49 25.31 -30.68
N GLY A 270 -4.42 26.25 -30.46
CA GLY A 270 -4.94 27.13 -31.50
C GLY A 270 -5.96 26.45 -32.43
N GLY A 271 -6.47 25.28 -32.03
CA GLY A 271 -7.44 24.49 -32.79
C GLY A 271 -8.88 24.73 -32.33
N ARG A 272 -9.83 24.78 -33.27
CA ARG A 272 -11.27 24.82 -32.95
C ARG A 272 -11.68 23.52 -32.22
N VAL A 273 -12.51 23.65 -31.19
CA VAL A 273 -13.16 22.53 -30.50
C VAL A 273 -14.11 21.86 -31.49
N TRP A 274 -13.94 20.56 -31.75
CA TRP A 274 -14.88 19.71 -32.51
C TRP A 274 -15.62 18.76 -31.57
#